data_AF-A0A0R3QET7-F1
#
_entry.id   AF-A0A0R3QET7-F1
#
_cell.length_a   1.000
_cell.length_b   1.000
_cell.length_c   1.000
_cell.angle_alpha   90.00
_cell.angle_beta   90.00
_cell.angle_gamma   90.00
#
_symmetry.space_group_name_H-M   'P 1'
#
loop_
_entity.id
_entity.type
_entity.pdbx_description
1 polymer ?
#
loop_
_entity_poly.entity_id
_entity_poly.type
_entity_poly.pdbx_seq_one_letter_code
_entity_poly.pdbx_strand_id
1 'polypeptide(L)'
;SGGIHQPAGKIGEWRGKSSDPCAGCPTDSAKDSFGAVRNLIKHQLNLRKVANLVLTIQLLRSYATYYDYNLDLNGEFSPNGRGGTPFGPFPMQWPTPIGSPMIEILISDFTVNSLLYWMHK
;
A
#
# COMPACT_ATOMS: atom_id res chain seq x y z
N SER A 1 17.32 60.88 5.63
CA SER A 1 16.76 59.67 5.04
C SER A 1 17.86 58.77 4.54
N GLY A 2 17.84 57.49 4.95
CA GLY A 2 18.81 56.50 4.51
C GLY A 2 18.92 55.36 5.52
N GLY A 3 17.96 54.43 5.47
CA GLY A 3 17.90 53.27 6.35
C GLY A 3 18.98 52.24 6.03
N ILE A 4 19.49 51.60 7.08
CA ILE A 4 20.37 50.44 7.00
C ILE A 4 19.48 49.19 6.96
N HIS A 5 19.25 48.66 5.76
CA HIS A 5 18.66 47.35 5.56
C HIS A 5 19.76 46.28 5.56
N GLN A 6 19.72 45.36 6.53
CA GLN A 6 20.43 44.08 6.47
C GLN A 6 19.80 43.18 5.39
N PRO A 7 20.58 42.56 4.49
CA PRO A 7 20.11 41.41 3.73
C PRO A 7 20.49 40.08 4.39
N ALA A 8 19.46 39.25 4.43
CA ALA A 8 19.33 37.90 4.92
C ALA A 8 20.41 36.90 4.48
N GLY A 9 20.58 35.89 5.34
CA GLY A 9 21.53 34.79 5.22
C GLY A 9 21.31 33.86 4.03
N LYS A 10 22.36 33.07 3.82
CA LYS A 10 22.65 32.19 2.68
C LYS A 10 21.46 31.32 2.25
N ILE A 11 21.07 31.51 0.99
CA ILE A 11 20.26 30.59 0.19
C ILE A 11 21.09 29.33 -0.09
N GLY A 12 20.76 28.26 0.64
CA GLY A 12 21.29 26.91 0.40
C GLY A 12 20.71 26.32 -0.87
N GLU A 13 21.63 25.91 -1.73
CA GLU A 13 21.48 25.22 -3.00
C GLU A 13 20.65 23.92 -2.89
N TRP A 14 19.42 23.92 -3.39
CA TRP A 14 18.63 22.68 -3.61
C TRP A 14 19.14 21.95 -4.85
N ARG A 15 20.30 21.30 -4.75
CA ARG A 15 20.65 20.22 -5.71
C ARG A 15 19.79 19.01 -5.38
N GLY A 16 18.79 18.76 -6.22
CA GLY A 16 18.03 17.51 -6.23
C GLY A 16 18.95 16.33 -6.50
N LYS A 17 19.45 15.70 -5.43
CA LYS A 17 19.83 14.29 -5.46
C LYS A 17 18.53 13.51 -5.50
N SER A 18 18.39 12.64 -6.50
CA SER A 18 17.34 11.61 -6.61
C SER A 18 17.11 10.93 -5.26
N SER A 19 16.17 11.46 -4.47
CA SER A 19 15.84 10.96 -3.14
C SER A 19 14.83 9.85 -3.31
N ASP A 20 15.20 8.68 -2.78
CA ASP A 20 14.36 7.50 -2.63
C ASP A 20 12.93 7.90 -2.21
N PRO A 21 11.87 7.54 -2.96
CA PRO A 21 10.50 8.00 -2.69
C PRO A 21 9.97 7.60 -1.30
N CYS A 22 10.69 6.74 -0.59
CA CYS A 22 10.38 6.25 0.75
C CYS A 22 11.10 7.02 1.88
N ALA A 23 11.91 8.05 1.57
CA ALA A 23 12.74 8.73 2.56
C ALA A 23 11.96 9.63 3.55
N GLY A 24 10.66 9.82 3.35
CA GLY A 24 9.81 10.75 4.11
C GLY A 24 8.63 10.12 4.82
N CYS A 25 8.66 8.82 5.17
CA CYS A 25 7.58 8.24 5.96
C CYS A 25 7.57 8.85 7.38
N PRO A 26 6.46 9.47 7.83
CA PRO A 26 6.37 10.01 9.18
C PRO A 26 6.54 8.89 10.21
N THR A 27 7.41 9.11 11.18
CA THR A 27 7.64 8.20 12.31
C THR A 27 6.44 8.27 13.25
N ASP A 28 5.71 7.16 13.32
CA ASP A 28 5.00 6.66 14.50
C ASP A 28 4.08 7.66 15.21
N SER A 29 3.07 8.17 14.52
CA SER A 29 1.94 8.84 15.20
C SER A 29 0.57 8.57 14.58
N ALA A 30 0.46 7.64 13.63
CA ALA A 30 -0.82 7.21 13.09
C ALA A 30 -1.07 5.74 13.47
N LYS A 31 -1.69 5.54 14.64
CA LYS A 31 -2.31 4.31 15.16
C LYS A 31 -1.85 3.01 14.45
N ASP A 32 -0.93 2.30 15.10
CA ASP A 32 -0.07 1.24 14.58
C ASP A 32 -0.74 -0.08 14.16
N SER A 33 -1.83 -0.04 13.39
CA SER A 33 -2.34 -1.25 12.72
C SER A 33 -1.32 -1.79 11.71
N PHE A 34 -0.51 -0.91 11.11
CA PHE A 34 0.55 -1.28 10.18
C PHE A 34 1.88 -1.64 10.87
N GLY A 35 2.10 -1.27 12.13
CA GLY A 35 3.32 -1.62 12.88
C GLY A 35 3.43 -3.12 13.14
N ALA A 36 2.32 -3.75 13.52
CA ALA A 36 2.23 -5.21 13.66
C ALA A 36 2.49 -5.91 12.32
N VAL A 37 1.91 -5.42 11.23
CA VAL A 37 2.14 -5.93 9.88
C VAL A 37 3.60 -5.77 9.46
N ARG A 38 4.24 -4.63 9.78
CA ARG A 38 5.66 -4.38 9.49
C ARG A 38 6.58 -5.33 10.24
N ASN A 39 6.29 -5.59 11.52
CA ASN A 39 7.07 -6.54 12.32
C ASN A 39 6.85 -7.98 11.86
N LEU A 40 5.62 -8.35 11.46
CA LEU A 40 5.33 -9.63 10.81
C LEU A 40 6.13 -9.77 9.50
N ILE A 41 6.11 -8.73 8.65
CA ILE A 41 6.87 -8.67 7.40
C ILE A 41 8.37 -8.87 7.65
N LYS A 42 8.94 -8.21 8.65
CA LYS A 42 10.37 -8.28 8.92
C LYS A 42 10.82 -9.57 9.60
N HIS A 43 9.99 -10.15 10.47
CA HIS A 43 10.40 -11.28 11.31
C HIS A 43 9.91 -12.62 10.80
N GLN A 44 8.75 -12.67 10.14
CA GLN A 44 8.15 -13.91 9.65
C GLN A 44 8.32 -14.07 8.13
N LEU A 45 8.53 -12.98 7.38
CA LEU A 45 8.66 -13.05 5.94
C LEU A 45 10.14 -13.02 5.53
N ASN A 46 10.65 -14.16 5.08
CA ASN A 46 11.98 -14.24 4.50
C ASN A 46 11.97 -13.59 3.12
N LEU A 47 12.23 -12.28 3.06
CA LEU A 47 12.15 -11.44 1.86
C LEU A 47 13.01 -11.95 0.68
N ARG A 48 14.00 -12.82 0.93
CA ARG A 48 14.78 -13.48 -0.13
C ARG A 48 13.96 -14.48 -0.95
N LYS A 49 12.98 -15.17 -0.34
CA LYS A 49 12.02 -16.01 -1.07
C LYS A 49 10.91 -15.19 -1.72
N VAL A 50 10.58 -14.03 -1.14
CA VAL A 50 9.50 -13.13 -1.60
C VAL A 50 9.96 -12.16 -2.70
N ALA A 51 11.26 -12.09 -3.03
CA ALA A 51 11.79 -11.14 -4.02
C ALA A 51 11.17 -11.26 -5.42
N ASN A 52 10.66 -12.45 -5.78
CA ASN A 52 9.96 -12.67 -7.05
C ASN A 52 8.44 -12.72 -6.90
N LEU A 53 7.90 -12.45 -5.71
CA LEU A 53 6.47 -12.48 -5.45
C LEU A 53 5.87 -11.09 -5.69
N VAL A 54 4.95 -11.00 -6.64
CA VAL A 54 4.32 -9.74 -7.04
C VAL A 54 2.83 -9.82 -6.75
N LEU A 55 2.29 -8.75 -6.15
CA LEU A 55 0.84 -8.56 -6.06
C LEU A 55 0.33 -8.06 -7.41
N THR A 56 -0.52 -8.86 -8.04
CA THR A 56 -1.23 -8.45 -9.25
C THR A 56 -2.48 -7.70 -8.84
N ILE A 57 -2.63 -6.47 -9.35
CA ILE A 57 -3.80 -5.61 -9.19
C ILE A 57 -4.26 -5.17 -10.57
N GLN A 58 -5.41 -5.65 -11.00
CA GLN A 58 -6.07 -5.37 -12.26
C GLN A 58 -7.49 -4.96 -11.96
N LEU A 59 -7.94 -3.88 -12.59
CA LEU A 59 -9.31 -3.42 -12.48
C LEU A 59 -10.24 -4.42 -13.16
N LEU A 60 -11.12 -5.04 -12.38
CA LEU A 60 -12.15 -5.95 -12.85
C LEU A 60 -13.42 -5.19 -13.21
N ARG A 61 -13.82 -4.25 -12.34
CA ARG A 61 -15.03 -3.45 -12.51
C ARG A 61 -14.89 -2.13 -11.78
N SER A 62 -15.52 -1.09 -12.30
CA SER A 62 -15.72 0.16 -11.61
C SER A 62 -17.17 0.57 -11.75
N TYR A 63 -17.83 0.91 -10.65
CA TYR A 63 -19.21 1.35 -10.67
C TYR A 63 -19.46 2.43 -9.62
N ALA A 64 -20.34 3.37 -9.96
CA ALA A 64 -20.73 4.46 -9.10
C ALA A 64 -22.19 4.25 -8.65
N THR A 65 -22.48 4.57 -7.41
CA THR A 65 -23.86 4.79 -6.94
C THR A 65 -24.04 6.26 -6.59
N TYR A 66 -25.23 6.63 -6.10
CA TYR A 66 -25.48 7.98 -5.62
C TYR A 66 -24.62 8.35 -4.39
N TYR A 67 -24.15 7.36 -3.64
CA TYR A 67 -23.45 7.57 -2.37
C TYR A 67 -21.97 7.21 -2.40
N ASP A 68 -21.54 6.35 -3.33
CA ASP A 68 -20.19 5.79 -3.34
C ASP A 68 -19.64 5.52 -4.76
N TYR A 69 -18.34 5.27 -4.82
CA TYR A 69 -17.64 4.84 -6.02
C TYR A 69 -16.82 3.59 -5.70
N ASN A 70 -17.17 2.48 -6.33
CA ASN A 70 -16.62 1.16 -6.05
C ASN A 70 -15.64 0.74 -7.15
N LEU A 71 -14.52 0.14 -6.71
CA LEU A 71 -13.48 -0.41 -7.55
C LEU A 71 -13.25 -1.88 -7.18
N ASP A 72 -13.59 -2.78 -8.10
CA ASP A 72 -13.30 -4.20 -7.95
C ASP A 72 -11.93 -4.48 -8.58
N LEU A 73 -11.00 -4.95 -7.77
CA LEU A 73 -9.63 -5.26 -8.19
C LEU A 73 -9.37 -6.75 -8.02
N ASN A 74 -8.55 -7.33 -8.90
CA ASN A 74 -7.92 -8.60 -8.57
C ASN A 74 -6.88 -8.38 -7.45
N GLY A 75 -6.53 -9.47 -6.75
CA GLY A 75 -5.62 -9.39 -5.60
C GLY A 75 -4.92 -10.72 -5.39
N GLU A 76 -4.15 -11.17 -6.39
CA GLU A 76 -3.37 -12.40 -6.33
C GLU A 76 -1.89 -12.09 -6.14
N PHE A 77 -1.27 -12.67 -5.11
CA PHE A 77 0.18 -12.78 -5.06
C PHE A 77 0.63 -13.98 -5.90
N SER A 78 1.57 -13.78 -6.83
CA SER A 78 2.15 -14.87 -7.60
C SER A 78 3.58 -14.57 -8.09
N PRO A 79 4.41 -15.59 -8.34
CA PRO A 79 5.75 -15.40 -8.87
C PRO A 79 5.71 -14.69 -10.22
N ASN A 80 6.37 -13.55 -10.32
CA ASN A 80 6.39 -12.68 -11.49
C ASN A 80 5.00 -12.27 -12.00
N GLY A 81 3.96 -12.30 -11.15
CA GLY A 81 2.59 -11.95 -11.56
C GLY A 81 1.95 -12.90 -12.57
N ARG A 82 2.48 -14.13 -12.71
CA ARG A 82 1.99 -15.12 -13.71
C ARG A 82 0.76 -15.91 -13.24
N GLY A 83 0.28 -15.64 -12.02
CA GLY A 83 -0.79 -16.39 -11.38
C GLY A 83 -0.37 -17.82 -11.00
N GLY A 84 -1.33 -18.73 -10.99
CA GLY A 84 -1.10 -20.17 -10.76
C GLY A 84 -1.35 -20.63 -9.33
N THR A 85 -2.03 -19.83 -8.51
CA THR A 85 -2.60 -20.31 -7.25
C THR A 85 -3.67 -21.38 -7.53
N PRO A 86 -3.70 -22.50 -6.78
CA PRO A 86 -4.63 -23.61 -7.02
C PRO A 86 -6.04 -23.38 -6.46
N PHE A 87 -6.36 -22.15 -6.09
CA PHE A 87 -7.63 -21.71 -5.51
C PHE A 87 -8.01 -20.34 -6.08
N GLY A 88 -9.24 -19.87 -5.83
CA GLY A 88 -9.76 -18.63 -6.43
C GLY A 88 -10.49 -17.75 -5.41
N PRO A 89 -10.75 -16.48 -5.75
CA PRO A 89 -11.47 -15.56 -4.89
C PRO A 89 -12.94 -15.94 -4.78
N PHE A 90 -13.51 -15.77 -3.58
CA PHE A 90 -14.95 -15.86 -3.37
C PHE A 90 -15.62 -14.48 -3.59
N PRO A 91 -16.92 -14.43 -3.95
CA PRO A 91 -17.63 -13.16 -4.10
C PRO A 91 -17.75 -12.45 -2.75
N MET A 92 -17.14 -11.27 -2.64
CA MET A 92 -17.25 -10.43 -1.46
C MET A 92 -18.37 -9.40 -1.61
N GLN A 93 -18.99 -9.03 -0.50
CA GLN A 93 -19.98 -7.97 -0.42
C GLN A 93 -19.54 -6.97 0.64
N TRP A 94 -19.79 -5.69 0.40
CA TRP A 94 -19.49 -4.65 1.38
C TRP A 94 -20.33 -4.86 2.65
N PRO A 95 -19.70 -4.80 3.83
CA PRO A 95 -20.45 -4.73 5.08
C PRO A 95 -21.20 -3.40 5.15
N THR A 96 -22.14 -3.29 6.10
CA THR A 96 -22.77 -2.01 6.40
C THR A 96 -21.70 -1.00 6.82
N PRO A 97 -21.58 0.18 6.16
CA PRO A 97 -20.57 1.17 6.48
C PRO A 97 -20.68 1.60 7.94
N ILE A 98 -19.53 1.67 8.63
CA ILE A 98 -19.46 2.15 10.02
C ILE A 98 -18.75 3.50 10.01
N GLY A 99 -19.53 4.57 10.16
CA GLY A 99 -19.03 5.95 10.16
C GLY A 99 -19.06 6.59 8.79
N SER A 100 -18.12 7.50 8.54
CA SER A 100 -18.04 8.26 7.27
C SER A 100 -16.59 8.37 6.80
N PRO A 101 -15.91 7.23 6.51
CA PRO A 101 -14.58 7.26 5.93
C PRO A 101 -14.63 7.74 4.48
N MET A 102 -13.54 8.37 4.03
CA MET A 102 -13.38 8.77 2.62
C MET A 102 -13.07 7.56 1.71
N ILE A 103 -12.43 6.53 2.26
CA ILE A 103 -12.00 5.32 1.55
C ILE A 103 -12.21 4.12 2.47
N GLU A 104 -12.85 3.08 1.93
CA GLU A 104 -12.94 1.76 2.55
C GLU A 104 -12.23 0.74 1.65
N ILE A 105 -11.56 -0.24 2.27
CA ILE A 105 -10.82 -1.28 1.55
C ILE A 105 -11.26 -2.63 2.10
N LEU A 106 -11.67 -3.52 1.20
CA LEU A 106 -12.03 -4.89 1.51
C LEU A 106 -10.99 -5.84 0.90
N ILE A 107 -10.33 -6.62 1.75
CA ILE A 107 -9.28 -7.57 1.33
C ILE A 107 -9.81 -8.99 1.49
N SER A 108 -9.75 -9.77 0.40
CA SER A 108 -10.19 -11.17 0.41
C SER A 108 -9.21 -12.08 1.14
N ASP A 109 -9.73 -13.18 1.67
CA ASP A 109 -8.91 -14.29 2.16
C ASP A 109 -8.01 -14.84 1.05
N PHE A 110 -8.48 -14.84 -0.20
CA PHE A 110 -7.74 -15.23 -1.39
C PHE A 110 -6.43 -14.46 -1.54
N THR A 111 -6.44 -13.15 -1.27
CA THR A 111 -5.24 -12.31 -1.31
C THR A 111 -4.22 -12.71 -0.24
N VAL A 112 -4.69 -13.02 0.97
CA VAL A 112 -3.81 -13.45 2.07
C VAL A 112 -3.32 -14.89 1.86
N ASN A 113 -4.20 -15.78 1.41
CA ASN A 113 -3.89 -17.19 1.16
C ASN A 113 -2.93 -17.35 -0.01
N SER A 114 -3.08 -16.56 -1.09
CA SER A 114 -2.12 -16.55 -2.21
C SER A 114 -0.73 -16.12 -1.75
N LEU A 115 -0.64 -15.08 -0.92
CA LEU A 115 0.62 -14.66 -0.30
C LEU A 115 1.25 -15.82 0.49
N LEU A 116 0.51 -16.38 1.44
CA LEU A 116 1.01 -17.45 2.32
C LEU A 116 1.37 -18.72 1.54
N TYR A 117 0.60 -19.08 0.51
CA TYR A 117 0.85 -20.24 -0.34
C TYR A 117 2.23 -20.16 -1.01
N TRP A 118 2.53 -19.04 -1.68
CA TRP A 118 3.80 -18.87 -2.37
C TRP A 118 4.99 -18.65 -1.43
N MET A 119 4.72 -18.18 -0.22
CA MET A 119 5.75 -18.01 0.80
C MET A 119 6.18 -19.32 1.44
N HIS A 120 5.24 -20.25 1.65
CA HIS A 120 5.53 -21.55 2.21
C HIS A 120 6.23 -22.47 1.20
N LYS A 121 5.87 -22.36 -0.08
CA LYS A 121 6.43 -23.14 -1.18
C LYS A 121 7.95 -22.93 -1.36
#